data_AF-A0A258E2K3-F1
#
_entry.id   AF-A0A258E2K3-F1
#
_cell.length_a   1.000
_cell.length_b   1.000
_cell.length_c   1.000
_cell.angle_alpha   90.00
_cell.angle_beta   90.00
_cell.angle_gamma   90.00
#
_symmetry.space_group_name_H-M   'P 1'
#
loop_
_entity.id
_entity.type
_entity.pdbx_description
1 polymer ?
#
loop_
_entity_poly.entity_id
_entity_poly.type
_entity_poly.pdbx_seq_one_letter_code
_entity_poly.pdbx_strand_id
1 'polypeptide(L)'
;MNKEELKAKAYEALDEAKAKIQELDAKKDALSAELKAEFEEKIEELKAKKEELSAKLDALEDDAEDKWEEIKDIVGDSLASFKEGFRNLGRLFD
;
A
#
# COMPACT_ATOMS: atom_id res chain seq x y z
N MET A 1 -6.49 11.14 -16.16
CA MET A 1 -6.38 9.71 -15.85
C MET A 1 -7.54 9.01 -16.50
N ASN A 2 -7.23 8.33 -17.59
CA ASN A 2 -8.09 7.29 -18.14
C ASN A 2 -7.92 5.99 -17.32
N LYS A 3 -8.72 4.98 -17.65
CA LYS A 3 -8.69 3.68 -16.99
C LYS A 3 -7.32 3.00 -17.03
N GLU A 4 -6.67 2.99 -18.19
CA GLU A 4 -5.37 2.33 -18.36
C GLU A 4 -4.29 3.00 -17.49
N GLU A 5 -4.26 4.33 -17.42
CA GLU A 5 -3.38 5.08 -16.51
C GLU A 5 -3.68 4.76 -15.04
N LEU A 6 -4.96 4.66 -14.67
CA LEU A 6 -5.36 4.34 -13.30
C LEU A 6 -4.94 2.91 -12.93
N LYS A 7 -5.17 1.94 -13.81
CA LYS A 7 -4.74 0.55 -13.68
C LYS A 7 -3.24 0.46 -13.50
N ALA A 8 -2.47 1.08 -14.40
CA ALA A 8 -1.01 1.10 -14.35
C ALA A 8 -0.52 1.69 -13.02
N LYS A 9 -1.06 2.84 -12.60
CA LYS A 9 -0.71 3.48 -11.33
C LYS A 9 -1.06 2.64 -10.11
N ALA A 10 -2.18 1.93 -10.14
CA ALA A 10 -2.58 1.07 -9.05
C ALA A 10 -1.65 -0.14 -8.90
N TYR A 11 -1.25 -0.77 -10.02
CA TYR A 11 -0.25 -1.84 -9.99
C TYR A 11 1.15 -1.33 -9.59
N GLU A 12 1.57 -0.16 -10.08
CA GLU A 12 2.81 0.49 -9.65
C GLU A 12 2.81 0.74 -8.14
N ALA A 13 1.71 1.29 -7.61
CA ALA A 13 1.54 1.51 -6.18
C ALA A 13 1.64 0.22 -5.36
N LEU A 14 1.05 -0.88 -5.85
CA LEU A 14 1.13 -2.19 -5.20
C LEU A 14 2.55 -2.76 -5.21
N ASP A 15 3.28 -2.61 -6.31
CA ASP A 15 4.65 -3.08 -6.43
C ASP A 15 5.60 -2.26 -5.55
N GLU A 16 5.50 -0.93 -5.61
CA GLU A 16 6.23 -0.02 -4.73
C GLU A 16 5.94 -0.31 -3.25
N ALA A 17 4.66 -0.47 -2.89
CA ALA A 17 4.28 -0.79 -1.53
C ALA A 17 4.86 -2.13 -1.09
N LYS A 18 4.80 -3.16 -1.94
CA LYS A 18 5.36 -4.48 -1.65
C LYS A 18 6.87 -4.40 -1.43
N ALA A 19 7.61 -3.74 -2.33
CA ALA A 19 9.05 -3.59 -2.23
C ALA A 19 9.45 -2.86 -0.95
N LYS A 20 8.74 -1.79 -0.61
CA LYS A 20 9.02 -0.98 0.58
C LYS A 20 8.66 -1.68 1.88
N ILE A 21 7.53 -2.42 1.92
CA ILE A 21 7.18 -3.29 3.03
C ILE A 21 8.28 -4.33 3.25
N GLN A 22 8.76 -4.98 2.18
CA GLN A 22 9.82 -5.98 2.29
C GLN A 22 11.14 -5.39 2.79
N GLU A 23 11.53 -4.20 2.31
CA GLU A 23 12.73 -3.52 2.80
C GLU A 23 12.63 -3.18 4.29
N LEU A 24 11.48 -2.66 4.72
CA LEU A 24 11.21 -2.31 6.11
C LEU A 24 11.18 -3.55 7.02
N ASP A 25 10.53 -4.64 6.60
CA ASP A 25 10.45 -5.89 7.35
C ASP A 25 11.85 -6.50 7.53
N ALA A 26 12.73 -6.39 6.52
CA ALA A 26 14.13 -6.83 6.63
C ALA A 26 14.95 -5.99 7.62
N LYS A 27 14.58 -4.73 7.86
CA LYS A 27 15.26 -3.83 8.81
C LYS A 27 14.70 -3.92 10.22
N LYS A 28 13.51 -4.51 10.41
CA LYS A 28 12.79 -4.52 11.71
C LYS A 28 13.65 -5.03 12.87
N ASP A 29 14.59 -5.95 12.60
CA ASP A 29 15.47 -6.50 13.63
C ASP A 29 16.44 -5.51 14.25
N ALA A 30 16.69 -4.38 13.59
CA ALA A 30 17.48 -3.26 14.12
C ALA A 30 16.71 -2.42 15.15
N LEU A 31 15.39 -2.57 15.26
CA LEU A 31 14.55 -1.81 16.19
C LEU A 31 14.60 -2.38 17.62
N SER A 32 14.46 -1.51 18.62
CA SER A 32 14.19 -1.90 20.01
C SER A 32 12.85 -2.62 20.14
N ALA A 33 12.64 -3.42 21.19
CA ALA A 33 11.40 -4.18 21.39
C ALA A 33 10.12 -3.32 21.36
N GLU A 34 10.16 -2.11 21.93
CA GLU A 34 9.06 -1.15 21.90
C GLU A 34 8.74 -0.68 20.48
N LEU A 35 9.77 -0.28 19.72
CA LEU A 35 9.63 0.16 18.33
C LEU A 35 9.25 -0.99 17.39
N LYS A 36 9.66 -2.23 17.70
CA LYS A 36 9.23 -3.43 16.96
C LYS A 36 7.72 -3.63 17.07
N ALA A 37 7.14 -3.46 18.26
CA ALA A 37 5.69 -3.59 18.43
C ALA A 37 4.92 -2.53 17.63
N GLU A 38 5.36 -1.26 17.66
CA GLU A 38 4.77 -0.20 16.84
C GLU A 38 4.97 -0.46 15.33
N PHE A 39 6.14 -0.95 14.94
CA PHE A 39 6.44 -1.34 13.57
C PHE A 39 5.50 -2.44 13.08
N GLU A 40 5.32 -3.50 13.88
CA GLU A 40 4.45 -4.64 13.54
C GLU A 40 2.99 -4.21 13.39
N GLU A 41 2.48 -3.34 14.26
CA GLU A 41 1.13 -2.80 14.11
C GLU A 41 0.97 -2.07 12.77
N LYS A 42 1.85 -1.10 12.50
CA LYS A 42 1.74 -0.24 11.31
C LYS A 42 2.04 -0.97 10.00
N ILE A 43 2.97 -1.93 10.00
CA ILE A 43 3.29 -2.71 8.80
C ILE A 43 2.13 -3.63 8.42
N GLU A 44 1.40 -4.20 9.40
CA GLU A 44 0.23 -5.03 9.15
C GLU A 44 -0.93 -4.21 8.58
N GLU A 45 -1.16 -2.98 9.06
CA GLU A 45 -2.13 -2.07 8.46
C GLU A 45 -1.82 -1.78 6.98
N LEU A 46 -0.54 -1.56 6.66
CA LEU A 46 -0.10 -1.32 5.28
C LEU A 46 -0.24 -2.57 4.40
N LYS A 47 0.05 -3.76 4.94
CA LYS A 47 -0.16 -5.03 4.23
C LYS A 47 -1.65 -5.24 3.94
N ALA A 48 -2.52 -5.03 4.92
CA ALA A 48 -3.96 -5.14 4.75
C ALA A 48 -4.47 -4.16 3.66
N LYS A 49 -4.00 -2.91 3.67
CA LYS A 49 -4.38 -1.91 2.66
C LYS A 49 -3.90 -2.29 1.26
N LYS A 50 -2.69 -2.83 1.15
CA LYS A 50 -2.16 -3.39 -0.10
C LYS A 50 -3.00 -4.57 -0.59
N GLU A 51 -3.39 -5.49 0.29
CA GLU A 51 -4.25 -6.62 -0.08
C GLU A 51 -5.64 -6.17 -0.51
N GLU A 52 -6.24 -5.19 0.17
CA GLU A 52 -7.52 -4.58 -0.23
C GLU A 52 -7.43 -4.01 -1.65
N LEU A 53 -6.42 -3.18 -1.93
CA LEU A 53 -6.22 -2.61 -3.26
C LEU A 53 -5.99 -3.71 -4.32
N SER A 54 -5.18 -4.72 -4.01
CA SER A 54 -4.92 -5.84 -4.92
C SER A 54 -6.18 -6.62 -5.25
N ALA A 55 -6.99 -6.96 -4.24
CA ALA A 55 -8.23 -7.72 -4.43
C ALA A 55 -9.25 -6.90 -5.24
N LYS A 56 -9.32 -5.59 -4.99
CA LYS A 56 -10.18 -4.66 -5.71
C LYS A 56 -9.79 -4.54 -7.19
N LEU A 57 -8.50 -4.50 -7.51
CA LEU A 57 -8.00 -4.52 -8.89
C LEU A 57 -8.21 -5.87 -9.59
N ASP A 58 -8.06 -6.99 -8.86
CA ASP A 58 -8.26 -8.33 -9.44
C ASP A 58 -9.74 -8.62 -9.74
N ALA A 59 -10.64 -8.08 -8.91
CA ALA A 59 -12.09 -8.17 -9.10
C ALA A 59 -12.64 -7.23 -10.20
N LEU A 60 -11.81 -6.36 -10.76
CA LEU A 60 -12.20 -5.45 -11.83
C LEU A 60 -12.07 -6.10 -13.20
N GLU A 61 -13.20 -6.20 -13.90
CA GLU A 61 -13.22 -6.59 -15.31
C GLU A 61 -12.81 -5.42 -16.22
N ASP A 62 -12.19 -5.75 -17.35
CA ASP A 62 -11.68 -4.74 -18.31
C ASP A 62 -12.79 -4.03 -19.12
N ASP A 63 -14.07 -4.34 -18.90
CA ASP A 63 -15.21 -3.64 -19.52
C ASP A 63 -16.10 -2.87 -18.52
N ALA A 64 -15.77 -2.89 -17.22
CA ALA A 64 -16.64 -2.32 -16.19
C ALA A 64 -16.33 -0.85 -15.85
N GLU A 65 -16.61 0.10 -16.77
CA GLU A 65 -16.30 1.54 -16.61
C GLU A 65 -16.79 2.14 -15.27
N ASP A 66 -18.02 1.86 -14.85
CA ASP A 66 -18.58 2.37 -13.58
C ASP A 66 -17.76 1.91 -12.35
N LYS A 67 -17.25 0.68 -12.37
CA LYS A 67 -16.43 0.15 -11.26
C LYS A 67 -15.05 0.83 -11.19
N TRP A 68 -14.53 1.32 -12.32
CA TRP A 68 -13.24 2.00 -12.36
C TRP A 68 -13.29 3.38 -11.71
N GLU A 69 -14.44 4.05 -11.72
CA GLU A 69 -14.63 5.30 -10.98
C GLU A 69 -14.53 5.06 -9.47
N GLU A 70 -15.19 4.04 -8.93
CA GLU A 70 -15.09 3.70 -7.50
C GLU A 70 -13.66 3.31 -7.08
N ILE A 71 -12.95 2.63 -7.96
CA ILE A 71 -11.57 2.17 -7.71
C ILE A 71 -10.60 3.33 -7.70
N LYS A 72 -10.88 4.40 -8.43
CA LYS A 72 -10.04 5.60 -8.44
C LYS A 72 -9.88 6.19 -7.04
N ASP A 73 -10.97 6.29 -6.29
CA ASP A 73 -10.95 6.76 -4.91
C ASP A 73 -10.18 5.78 -4.01
N ILE A 74 -10.40 4.47 -4.16
CA ILE A 74 -9.68 3.43 -3.40
C ILE A 74 -8.16 3.49 -3.66
N VAL A 75 -7.74 3.68 -4.92
CA VAL A 75 -6.34 3.84 -5.30
C VAL A 75 -5.76 5.11 -4.68
N GLY A 76 -6.50 6.22 -4.74
CA GLY A 76 -6.08 7.49 -4.15
C GLY A 76 -5.88 7.41 -2.63
N ASP A 77 -6.84 6.80 -1.94
CA ASP A 77 -6.80 6.55 -0.51
C ASP A 77 -5.63 5.62 -0.14
N SER A 78 -5.51 4.48 -0.82
CA SER A 78 -4.41 3.53 -0.59
C SER A 78 -3.04 4.17 -0.75
N LEU A 79 -2.86 5.00 -1.79
CA LEU A 79 -1.62 5.74 -2.02
C LEU A 79 -1.31 6.74 -0.90
N ALA A 80 -2.33 7.44 -0.39
CA ALA A 80 -2.17 8.36 0.73
C ALA A 80 -1.77 7.58 2.00
N SER A 81 -2.46 6.48 2.30
CA SER A 81 -2.16 5.60 3.44
C SER A 81 -0.75 5.02 3.33
N PHE A 82 -0.34 4.53 2.16
CA PHE A 82 1.02 4.03 1.94
C PHE A 82 2.06 5.12 2.19
N LYS A 83 1.86 6.32 1.62
CA LYS A 83 2.79 7.42 1.79
C LYS A 83 2.94 7.83 3.26
N GLU A 84 1.83 7.90 3.99
CA GLU A 84 1.85 8.24 5.41
C GLU A 84 2.43 7.12 6.28
N GLY A 85 1.96 5.89 6.11
CA GLY A 85 2.44 4.74 6.88
C GLY A 85 3.93 4.48 6.65
N PHE A 86 4.42 4.56 5.41
CA PHE A 86 5.86 4.43 5.14
C PHE A 86 6.68 5.58 5.73
N ARG A 87 6.15 6.80 5.77
CA ARG A 87 6.82 7.91 6.45
C ARG A 87 6.89 7.66 7.96
N ASN A 88 5.81 7.16 8.55
CA ASN A 88 5.75 6.86 9.98
C ASN A 88 6.69 5.71 10.34
N LEU A 89 6.67 4.63 9.57
CA LEU A 89 7.60 3.51 9.74
C LEU A 89 9.05 3.94 9.54
N GLY A 90 9.34 4.75 8.53
CA GLY A 90 10.69 5.26 8.28
C GLY A 90 11.29 6.03 9.46
N ARG A 91 10.46 6.77 10.21
CA ARG A 91 10.89 7.50 11.42
C ARG A 91 11.29 6.59 12.59
N LEU A 92 10.90 5.32 12.57
CA LEU A 92 11.34 4.36 13.60
C LEU A 92 12.81 3.98 13.44
N PHE A 93 13.37 4.22 12.25
CA PHE A 93 14.75 3.87 11.89
C PHE A 93 15.69 5.08 11.80
N ASP A 94 15.19 6.29 12.08
CA ASP A 94 15.96 7.55 12.11
C ASP A 94 16.56 7.78 13.50
#